data_AF-A0A2X3CSK9-F1
#
_entry.id   AF-A0A2X3CSK9-F1
#
_cell.length_a   1.000
_cell.length_b   1.000
_cell.length_c   1.000
_cell.angle_alpha   90.00
_cell.angle_beta   90.00
_cell.angle_gamma   90.00
#
_symmetry.space_group_name_H-M   'P 1'
#
loop_
_entity.id
_entity.type
_entity.pdbx_description
1 polymer ?
#
loop_
_entity_poly.entity_id
_entity_poly.type
_entity_poly.pdbx_seq_one_letter_code
_entity_poly.pdbx_strand_id
1 'polypeptide(L)'
;MQTYFDQLDRVRYEGPKSTNPLAFRHYNPDELVLGKRMEDHLRFAACYWHTFCWNGADMFGVGSFDRPWQQPGDALEMAKRKADVAFEFFHKLNVPYYCFHDVDVSPEGRFAQGVQQ
;
A
#
# COMPACT_ATOMS: atom_id res chain seq x y z
N MET A 1 13.24 9.69 6.42
CA MET A 1 11.98 9.21 5.84
C MET A 1 11.54 10.25 4.80
N GLN A 2 11.58 9.91 3.51
CA GLN A 2 10.99 10.78 2.48
C GLN A 2 9.49 10.56 2.48
N THR A 3 8.72 11.64 2.60
CA THR A 3 7.25 11.61 2.51
C THR A 3 6.87 11.60 1.03
N TYR A 4 6.21 10.55 0.55
CA TYR A 4 5.79 10.44 -0.85
C TYR A 4 4.42 11.07 -1.10
N PHE A 5 3.50 10.98 -0.14
CA PHE A 5 2.17 11.59 -0.25
C PHE A 5 2.12 12.93 0.51
N ASP A 6 3.14 13.77 0.40
CA ASP A 6 3.33 14.99 1.20
C ASP A 6 2.14 15.97 1.16
N GLN A 7 1.41 16.01 0.06
CA GLN A 7 0.19 16.82 -0.13
C GLN A 7 -1.08 16.22 0.48
N LEU A 8 -1.02 15.00 1.03
CA LEU A 8 -2.16 14.31 1.62
C LEU A 8 -1.99 14.18 3.13
N ASP A 9 -2.99 14.67 3.86
CA ASP A 9 -3.19 14.33 5.25
C ASP A 9 -3.78 12.92 5.42
N ARG A 10 -3.78 12.43 6.66
CA ARG A 10 -4.52 11.21 7.00
C ARG A 10 -6.00 11.40 6.74
N VAL A 11 -6.61 10.49 5.98
CA VAL A 11 -8.03 10.44 5.64
C VAL A 11 -8.86 10.27 6.91
N ARG A 12 -9.87 11.13 7.08
CA ARG A 12 -10.74 11.14 8.27
C ARG A 12 -12.19 10.95 7.88
N TYR A 13 -13.01 10.57 8.85
CA TYR A 13 -14.45 10.60 8.71
C TYR A 13 -14.99 12.03 8.79
N GLU A 14 -15.78 12.44 7.80
CA GLU A 14 -16.45 13.76 7.76
C GLU A 14 -17.98 13.65 7.63
N GLY A 15 -18.50 12.42 7.52
CA GLY A 15 -19.93 12.15 7.44
C GLY A 15 -20.52 12.16 6.02
N PRO A 16 -21.78 11.72 5.89
CA PRO A 16 -22.38 11.36 4.60
C PRO A 16 -22.63 12.55 3.68
N LYS A 17 -22.62 13.78 4.21
CA LYS A 17 -22.81 15.02 3.45
C LYS A 17 -21.50 15.68 3.01
N SER A 18 -20.34 15.12 3.35
CA SER A 18 -19.05 15.70 2.96
C SER A 18 -18.88 15.69 1.45
N THR A 19 -18.45 16.83 0.91
CA THR A 19 -18.04 16.98 -0.49
C THR A 19 -16.55 16.75 -0.68
N ASN A 20 -15.77 16.60 0.39
CA ASN A 20 -14.35 16.30 0.32
C ASN A 20 -14.15 14.88 -0.28
N PRO A 21 -13.47 14.75 -1.44
CA PRO A 21 -13.22 13.45 -2.03
C PRO A 21 -12.20 12.61 -1.25
N LEU A 22 -11.40 13.23 -0.39
CA LEU A 22 -10.35 12.60 0.42
C LEU A 22 -10.75 12.44 1.89
N ALA A 23 -12.05 12.24 2.12
CA ALA A 23 -12.62 11.94 3.44
C ALA A 23 -13.58 10.74 3.35
N PHE A 24 -13.65 9.98 4.44
CA PHE A 24 -14.64 8.93 4.58
C PHE A 24 -16.02 9.54 4.85
N ARG A 25 -17.00 9.13 4.06
CA ARG A 25 -18.41 9.51 4.25
C ARG A 25 -19.19 8.58 5.17
N HIS A 26 -18.72 7.33 5.29
CA HIS A 26 -19.43 6.26 6.01
C HIS A 26 -18.52 5.44 6.92
N TYR A 27 -17.21 5.42 6.67
CA TYR A 27 -16.28 4.71 7.54
C TYR A 27 -15.86 5.62 8.69
N ASN A 28 -16.48 5.42 9.85
CA ASN A 28 -16.05 5.96 11.13
C ASN A 28 -15.47 4.82 11.97
N PRO A 29 -14.13 4.73 12.17
CA PRO A 29 -13.52 3.59 12.86
C PRO A 29 -14.05 3.39 14.29
N ASP A 30 -14.43 4.48 14.97
CA ASP A 30 -14.88 4.46 16.36
C ASP A 30 -16.39 4.24 16.53
N GLU A 31 -17.16 4.26 15.43
CA GLU A 31 -18.60 4.03 15.49
C GLU A 31 -18.89 2.60 15.96
N LEU A 32 -19.74 2.49 16.99
CA LEU A 32 -20.20 1.21 17.50
C LEU A 32 -21.36 0.69 16.67
N VAL A 33 -21.12 -0.41 15.94
CA VAL A 33 -22.15 -1.16 15.22
C VAL A 33 -22.40 -2.45 16.00
N LEU A 34 -23.62 -2.63 16.51
CA LEU A 34 -23.99 -3.80 17.32
C LEU A 34 -23.00 -4.09 18.46
N GLY A 35 -22.51 -3.03 19.13
CA GLY A 35 -21.62 -3.14 20.30
C GLY A 35 -20.14 -3.35 19.98
N LYS A 36 -19.71 -3.29 18.70
CA LYS A 36 -18.31 -3.43 18.29
C LYS A 36 -17.92 -2.31 17.33
N ARG A 37 -16.70 -1.78 17.45
CA ARG A 37 -16.20 -0.68 16.62
C ARG A 37 -16.18 -1.09 15.15
N MET A 38 -16.47 -0.16 14.26
CA MET A 38 -16.55 -0.43 12.82
C MET A 38 -15.22 -0.98 12.28
N GLU A 39 -14.08 -0.49 12.77
CA GLU A 39 -12.77 -1.00 12.36
C GLU A 39 -12.55 -2.47 12.75
N ASP A 40 -13.11 -2.90 13.88
CA ASP A 40 -12.98 -4.27 14.35
C ASP A 40 -13.90 -5.23 13.59
N HIS A 41 -14.99 -4.72 13.01
CA HIS A 41 -15.86 -5.48 12.10
C HIS A 41 -15.21 -5.65 10.74
N LEU A 42 -14.78 -4.54 10.14
CA LEU A 42 -14.35 -4.51 8.75
C LEU A 42 -12.92 -5.00 8.56
N ARG A 43 -12.03 -4.70 9.52
CA ARG A 43 -10.63 -5.15 9.55
C ARG A 43 -9.94 -4.95 8.20
N PHE A 44 -10.08 -3.75 7.62
CA PHE A 44 -9.58 -3.48 6.28
C PHE A 44 -8.08 -3.78 6.15
N ALA A 45 -7.73 -4.41 5.02
CA ALA A 45 -6.37 -4.70 4.63
C ALA A 45 -6.06 -4.10 3.26
N ALA A 46 -4.89 -3.47 3.12
CA ALA A 46 -4.39 -3.05 1.81
C ALA A 46 -3.64 -4.19 1.11
N CYS A 47 -3.89 -4.38 -0.19
CA CYS A 47 -3.18 -5.38 -1.00
C CYS A 47 -1.86 -4.80 -1.51
N TYR A 48 -0.73 -5.30 -1.01
CA TYR A 48 0.58 -4.77 -1.31
C TYR A 48 0.93 -4.87 -2.81
N TRP A 49 0.65 -6.03 -3.43
CA TRP A 49 0.90 -6.26 -4.86
C TRP A 49 0.23 -5.20 -5.75
N HIS A 50 -1.09 -5.08 -5.67
CA HIS A 50 -1.85 -4.13 -6.49
C HIS A 50 -1.45 -2.68 -6.20
N THR A 51 -1.24 -2.34 -4.93
CA THR A 51 -1.01 -0.94 -4.55
C THR A 51 0.41 -0.48 -4.88
N PHE A 52 1.44 -1.32 -4.72
CA PHE A 52 2.85 -0.89 -4.80
C PHE A 52 3.71 -1.63 -5.83
N CYS A 53 3.31 -2.82 -6.31
CA CYS A 53 4.09 -3.64 -7.25
C CYS A 53 3.58 -3.58 -8.69
N TRP A 54 2.27 -3.59 -8.91
CA TRP A 54 1.74 -3.49 -10.27
C TRP A 54 2.00 -2.10 -10.85
N ASN A 55 2.58 -2.06 -12.05
CA ASN A 55 3.01 -0.84 -12.74
C ASN A 55 1.98 -0.33 -13.77
N GLY A 56 0.76 -0.88 -13.78
CA GLY A 56 -0.29 -0.50 -14.71
C GLY A 56 -0.16 -1.10 -16.11
N ALA A 57 0.69 -2.11 -16.31
CA ALA A 57 0.76 -2.86 -17.56
C ALA A 57 -0.46 -3.79 -17.73
N ASP A 58 -0.83 -4.04 -18.99
CA ASP A 58 -1.85 -5.01 -19.37
C ASP A 58 -1.37 -5.90 -20.53
N MET A 59 -2.25 -6.75 -21.07
CA MET A 59 -1.90 -7.69 -22.14
C MET A 59 -1.55 -7.02 -23.47
N PHE A 60 -1.79 -5.71 -23.61
CA PHE A 60 -1.67 -4.95 -24.86
C PHE A 60 -0.70 -3.77 -24.75
N GLY A 61 -0.14 -3.49 -23.58
CA GLY A 61 0.68 -2.30 -23.36
C GLY A 61 1.68 -2.42 -22.21
N VAL A 62 2.66 -1.52 -22.22
CA VAL A 62 3.68 -1.40 -21.17
C VAL A 62 3.14 -0.66 -19.94
N GLY A 63 3.84 -0.77 -18.81
CA GLY A 63 3.48 -0.09 -17.57
C GLY A 63 3.35 1.42 -17.73
N SER A 64 2.30 1.99 -17.14
CA SER A 64 1.95 3.40 -17.23
C SER A 64 2.26 4.20 -15.97
N PHE A 65 2.55 3.54 -14.84
CA PHE A 65 2.83 4.21 -13.58
C PHE A 65 4.30 4.60 -13.46
N ASP A 66 4.56 5.88 -13.20
CA ASP A 66 5.89 6.39 -12.90
C ASP A 66 6.12 6.49 -11.38
N ARG A 67 6.63 5.40 -10.79
CA ARG A 67 6.80 5.26 -9.34
C ARG A 67 8.29 5.25 -8.98
N PRO A 68 8.75 6.13 -8.07
CA PRO A 68 10.18 6.24 -7.75
C PRO A 68 10.84 4.97 -7.17
N TRP A 69 10.06 4.05 -6.58
CA TRP A 69 10.54 2.76 -6.07
C TRP A 69 10.48 1.62 -7.10
N GLN A 70 10.09 1.92 -8.34
CA GLN A 70 10.10 0.97 -9.47
C GLN A 70 11.11 1.35 -10.56
N GLN A 71 11.90 2.40 -10.31
CA GLN A 71 12.97 2.85 -11.20
C GLN A 71 14.21 1.93 -11.08
N PRO A 72 15.09 1.88 -12.09
CA PRO A 72 16.33 1.10 -12.03
C PRO A 72 17.18 1.47 -10.80
N GLY A 73 17.75 0.46 -10.13
CA GLY A 73 18.58 0.66 -8.93
C GLY A 73 18.88 -0.65 -8.20
N ASP A 74 19.50 -0.57 -7.02
CA ASP A 74 19.66 -1.73 -6.15
C ASP A 74 18.29 -2.25 -5.69
N ALA A 75 18.04 -3.54 -5.88
CA ALA A 75 16.73 -4.13 -5.68
C ALA A 75 16.29 -4.12 -4.21
N LEU A 76 17.23 -4.27 -3.27
CA LEU A 76 16.92 -4.25 -1.85
C LEU A 76 16.64 -2.83 -1.38
N GLU A 77 17.39 -1.84 -1.87
CA GLU A 77 17.11 -0.42 -1.60
C GLU A 77 15.75 0.00 -2.17
N MET A 78 15.38 -0.45 -3.37
CA MET A 78 14.04 -0.21 -3.93
C MET A 78 12.94 -0.87 -3.10
N ALA A 79 13.17 -2.09 -2.59
CA ALA A 79 12.22 -2.77 -1.70
C ALA A 79 12.02 -2.02 -0.37
N LYS A 80 13.09 -1.51 0.25
CA LYS A 80 13.00 -0.66 1.45
C LYS A 80 12.23 0.63 1.17
N ARG A 81 12.52 1.31 0.06
CA ARG A 81 11.80 2.53 -0.34
C ARG A 81 10.32 2.27 -0.57
N LYS A 82 9.97 1.14 -1.20
CA LYS A 82 8.58 0.71 -1.38
C LYS A 82 7.89 0.46 -0.05
N ALA A 83 8.59 -0.17 0.92
CA ALA A 83 8.07 -0.37 2.26
C ALA A 83 7.81 0.96 2.99
N ASP A 84 8.74 1.92 2.95
CA ASP A 84 8.54 3.24 3.55
C ASP A 84 7.27 3.92 3.02
N VAL A 85 7.10 3.92 1.69
CA VAL A 85 5.90 4.48 1.04
C VAL A 85 4.63 3.71 1.41
N ALA A 86 4.72 2.38 1.50
CA ALA A 86 3.58 1.54 1.85
C ALA A 86 3.07 1.83 3.27
N PHE A 87 3.98 1.92 4.24
CA PHE A 87 3.60 2.23 5.63
C PHE A 87 3.10 3.67 5.80
N GLU A 88 3.63 4.63 5.02
CA GLU A 88 3.04 5.98 4.94
C GLU A 88 1.60 5.92 4.41
N PHE A 89 1.37 5.18 3.32
CA PHE A 89 0.04 5.01 2.74
C PHE A 89 -0.94 4.36 3.71
N PHE A 90 -0.54 3.29 4.40
CA PHE A 90 -1.40 2.61 5.38
C PHE A 90 -1.80 3.54 6.52
N HIS A 91 -0.84 4.31 7.02
CA HIS A 91 -1.08 5.32 8.05
C HIS A 91 -2.09 6.38 7.58
N LYS A 92 -1.87 6.95 6.37
CA LYS A 92 -2.71 8.01 5.82
C LYS A 92 -4.11 7.52 5.44
N LEU A 93 -4.23 6.33 4.85
CA LEU A 93 -5.53 5.75 4.50
C LEU A 93 -6.31 5.27 5.74
N ASN A 94 -5.67 5.15 6.90
CA ASN A 94 -6.26 4.61 8.12
C ASN A 94 -6.67 3.13 7.98
N VAL A 95 -5.77 2.29 7.44
CA VAL A 95 -5.97 0.84 7.33
C VAL A 95 -5.07 0.08 8.30
N PRO A 96 -5.63 -0.82 9.14
CA PRO A 96 -4.87 -1.50 10.19
C PRO A 96 -4.09 -2.73 9.70
N TYR A 97 -4.43 -3.30 8.54
CA TYR A 97 -3.80 -4.53 8.03
C TYR A 97 -3.27 -4.33 6.60
N TYR A 98 -2.39 -5.24 6.18
CA TYR A 98 -1.95 -5.37 4.80
C TYR A 98 -1.66 -6.84 4.46
N CYS A 99 -1.78 -7.19 3.18
CA CYS A 99 -1.51 -8.53 2.66
C CYS A 99 -0.44 -8.45 1.57
N PHE A 100 0.46 -9.44 1.51
CA PHE A 100 1.57 -9.48 0.55
C PHE A 100 1.92 -10.91 0.17
N HIS A 101 2.48 -11.09 -1.03
CA HIS A 101 3.29 -12.26 -1.39
C HIS A 101 4.75 -11.98 -1.01
N ASP A 102 5.54 -13.03 -0.76
CA ASP A 102 6.99 -12.91 -0.48
C ASP A 102 7.73 -12.05 -1.52
N VAL A 103 7.47 -12.28 -2.81
CA VAL A 103 8.05 -11.52 -3.94
C VAL A 103 7.61 -10.06 -3.99
N ASP A 104 6.54 -9.69 -3.28
CA ASP A 104 6.10 -8.29 -3.21
C ASP A 104 6.99 -7.45 -2.32
N VAL A 105 7.56 -8.03 -1.26
CA VAL A 105 8.26 -7.28 -0.21
C VAL A 105 9.77 -7.41 -0.28
N SER A 106 10.29 -8.46 -0.94
CA SER A 106 11.72 -8.70 -1.10
C SER A 106 12.03 -9.12 -2.53
N PRO A 107 13.17 -8.69 -3.10
CA PRO A 107 13.67 -9.30 -4.32
C PRO A 107 14.00 -10.78 -4.07
N GLU A 108 13.84 -11.59 -5.11
CA GLU A 108 14.29 -12.98 -5.08
C GLU A 108 15.82 -13.04 -4.90
N GLY A 109 16.26 -13.86 -3.94
CA GLY A 109 17.67 -14.13 -3.74
C GLY A 109 18.23 -15.03 -4.84
N ARG A 110 19.55 -14.99 -5.04
CA ARG A 110 20.21 -16.02 -5.84
C ARG A 110 20.42 -17.25 -4.98
N PHE A 111 19.69 -18.34 -5.27
CA PHE A 111 20.19 -19.66 -4.90
C PHE A 111 21.39 -19.94 -5.80
N ALA A 112 22.58 -20.08 -5.20
CA ALA A 112 23.70 -20.67 -5.93
C ALA A 112 23.28 -22.09 -6.30
N GLN A 113 22.94 -22.33 -7.58
CA GLN A 113 22.96 -23.69 -8.10
C GLN A 113 24.37 -24.21 -7.83
N GLY A 114 24.44 -25.35 -7.16
CA GLY A 114 25.68 -25.93 -6.68
C GLY A 114 26.73 -25.97 -7.77
N VAL A 115 27.97 -25.76 -7.34
CA VAL A 115 29.16 -26.24 -8.05
C VAL A 115 28.89 -27.69 -8.46
N GLN A 116 28.58 -27.90 -9.73
CA GLN A 116 28.74 -29.20 -10.35
C GLN A 116 29.91 -29.05 -11.31
N GLN A 117 30.91 -29.89 -11.04
CA GLN A 117 32.22 -29.94 -11.68
C GLN A 117 32.13 -30.01 -13.21
#